data_AF-A0A6L7XNP6-F1
#
_entry.id   AF-A0A6L7XNP6-F1
#
_cell.length_a   1.000
_cell.length_b   1.000
_cell.length_c   1.000
_cell.angle_alpha   90.00
_cell.angle_beta   90.00
_cell.angle_gamma   90.00
#
_symmetry.space_group_name_H-M   'P 1'
#
loop_
_entity.id
_entity.type
_entity.pdbx_description
1 polymer ?
#
loop_
_entity_poly.entity_id
_entity_poly.type
_entity_poly.pdbx_seq_one_letter_code
_entity_poly.pdbx_strand_id
1 'polypeptide(L)'
;IGLSAGFVEPLEASALALIEQSANIVAQQMPGDRQVMDVVAKRFNDRLRYHWQRIIEFLKLHYATSVRDQPYWQAHRDRSTWPPGLADRLLLWQQQTPWHDDAPRLDELFPSASYQYVLYGMGFRPRQVGGDSPTYLALRSQADQVFHATRTKAAQVAKLLPSNRELLGAIGARAQTGRANGD
;
A
#
# COMPACT_ATOMS: atom_id res chain seq x y z
N ILE A 1 -10.76 17.74 -5.58
CA ILE A 1 -10.87 16.26 -5.57
C ILE A 1 -10.44 15.74 -6.94
N GLY A 2 -9.68 14.64 -7.00
CA GLY A 2 -9.07 14.16 -8.25
C GLY A 2 -7.95 15.05 -8.73
N LEU A 3 -7.78 15.18 -10.05
CA LEU A 3 -6.65 15.91 -10.65
C LEU A 3 -6.54 17.37 -10.20
N SER A 4 -7.65 18.00 -9.81
CA SER A 4 -7.64 19.35 -9.22
C SER A 4 -6.87 19.46 -7.89
N ALA A 5 -6.66 18.34 -7.19
CA ALA A 5 -5.94 18.30 -5.91
C ALA A 5 -4.46 17.91 -6.07
N GLY A 6 -4.06 17.36 -7.22
CA GLY A 6 -2.71 16.88 -7.48
C GLY A 6 -2.69 15.64 -8.36
N PHE A 7 -1.50 15.33 -8.90
CA PHE A 7 -1.25 14.15 -9.71
C PHE A 7 0.15 13.61 -9.43
N VAL A 8 0.26 12.29 -9.38
CA VAL A 8 1.50 11.52 -9.38
C VAL A 8 1.38 10.47 -10.47
N GLU A 9 2.52 9.98 -10.96
CA GLU A 9 2.55 8.86 -11.89
C GLU A 9 1.71 7.67 -11.38
N PRO A 10 1.10 6.87 -12.27
CA PRO A 10 0.10 5.86 -11.91
C PRO A 10 0.70 4.58 -11.28
N LEU A 11 1.89 4.68 -10.67
CA LEU A 11 2.48 3.60 -9.90
C LEU A 11 1.64 3.40 -8.62
N GLU A 12 1.28 2.15 -8.32
CA GLU A 12 0.40 1.75 -7.19
C GLU A 12 -1.07 2.21 -7.26
N ALA A 13 -1.55 2.70 -8.42
CA ALA A 13 -2.97 3.06 -8.67
C ALA A 13 -3.62 3.98 -7.60
N SER A 14 -2.83 4.82 -6.93
CA SER A 14 -3.23 5.62 -5.76
C SER A 14 -4.23 6.75 -6.06
N ALA A 15 -4.33 7.19 -7.33
CA ALA A 15 -5.16 8.33 -7.72
C ALA A 15 -6.67 8.10 -7.48
N LEU A 16 -7.18 6.90 -7.80
CA LEU A 16 -8.60 6.58 -7.58
C LEU A 16 -8.90 6.46 -6.08
N ALA A 17 -8.02 5.81 -5.31
CA ALA A 17 -8.17 5.69 -3.86
C ALA A 17 -8.25 7.08 -3.18
N LEU A 18 -7.43 8.05 -3.59
CA LEU A 18 -7.52 9.43 -3.09
C LEU A 18 -8.83 10.13 -3.47
N ILE A 19 -9.34 9.89 -4.68
CA ILE A 19 -10.64 10.43 -5.12
C ILE A 19 -11.75 9.90 -4.22
N GLU A 20 -11.81 8.58 -4.06
CA GLU A 20 -12.80 7.88 -3.25
C GLU A 20 -12.74 8.34 -1.79
N GLN A 21 -11.54 8.38 -1.21
CA GLN A 21 -11.35 8.82 0.17
C GLN A 21 -11.74 10.28 0.37
N SER A 22 -11.36 11.18 -0.56
CA SER A 22 -11.74 12.59 -0.50
C SER A 22 -13.26 12.77 -0.57
N ALA A 23 -13.92 12.08 -1.50
CA ALA A 23 -15.37 12.13 -1.65
C ALA A 23 -16.08 11.59 -0.39
N ASN A 24 -15.60 10.48 0.16
CA ASN A 24 -16.13 9.90 1.39
C ASN A 24 -15.98 10.83 2.59
N ILE A 25 -14.84 11.50 2.76
CA ILE A 25 -14.65 12.47 3.86
C ILE A 25 -15.63 13.64 3.71
N VAL A 26 -15.79 14.19 2.50
CA VAL A 26 -16.72 15.28 2.26
C VAL A 26 -18.16 14.85 2.54
N ALA A 27 -18.57 13.65 2.09
CA ALA A 27 -19.90 13.13 2.34
C ALA A 27 -20.18 12.91 3.84
N GLN A 28 -19.21 12.37 4.58
CA GLN A 28 -19.35 12.07 6.01
C GLN A 28 -19.24 13.31 6.91
N GLN A 29 -18.53 14.34 6.47
CA GLN A 29 -18.25 15.55 7.26
C GLN A 29 -18.81 16.81 6.61
N MET A 30 -19.86 16.69 5.81
CA MET A 30 -20.46 17.85 5.14
C MET A 30 -20.85 18.89 6.20
N PRO A 31 -20.31 20.12 6.14
CA PRO A 31 -20.58 21.13 7.16
C PRO A 31 -22.04 21.58 7.08
N GLY A 32 -22.73 21.61 8.23
CA GLY A 32 -24.12 22.08 8.30
C GLY A 32 -24.27 23.59 8.06
N ASP A 33 -23.22 24.36 8.33
CA ASP A 33 -23.18 25.81 8.10
C ASP A 33 -21.74 26.30 7.84
N ARG A 34 -21.62 27.60 7.53
CA ARG A 34 -20.33 28.25 7.24
C ARG A 34 -19.43 28.36 8.47
N GLN A 35 -19.97 28.46 9.69
CA GLN A 35 -19.15 28.65 10.89
C GLN A 35 -18.29 27.40 11.18
N VAL A 36 -18.86 26.21 10.99
CA VAL A 36 -18.15 24.94 11.22
C VAL A 36 -17.25 24.54 10.04
N MET A 37 -17.46 25.13 8.86
CA MET A 37 -16.74 24.78 7.62
C MET A 37 -15.22 24.84 7.76
N ASP A 38 -14.67 25.87 8.40
CA ASP A 38 -13.21 26.02 8.53
C ASP A 38 -12.60 24.92 9.43
N VAL A 39 -13.35 24.45 10.43
CA VAL A 39 -12.93 23.36 11.32
C VAL A 39 -12.85 22.04 10.56
N VAL A 40 -13.88 21.74 9.76
CA VAL A 40 -13.92 20.54 8.91
C VAL A 40 -12.84 20.62 7.83
N ALA A 41 -12.71 21.77 7.16
CA ALA A 41 -11.72 21.98 6.11
C ALA A 41 -10.29 21.77 6.63
N LYS A 42 -9.99 22.24 7.85
CA LYS A 42 -8.68 21.98 8.49
C LYS A 42 -8.44 20.47 8.65
N ARG A 43 -9.41 19.72 9.20
CA ARG A 43 -9.29 18.26 9.39
C ARG A 43 -9.13 17.52 8.07
N PHE A 44 -9.91 17.90 7.06
CA PHE A 44 -9.79 17.38 5.70
C PHE A 44 -8.38 17.60 5.15
N ASN A 45 -7.89 18.84 5.19
CA ASN A 45 -6.58 19.21 4.65
C ASN A 45 -5.43 18.50 5.38
N ASP A 46 -5.49 18.39 6.70
CA ASP A 46 -4.47 17.70 7.48
C ASP A 46 -4.40 16.19 7.15
N ARG A 47 -5.57 15.56 6.95
CA ARG A 47 -5.68 14.15 6.55
C ARG A 47 -5.16 13.94 5.13
N LEU A 48 -5.57 14.77 4.18
CA LEU A 48 -5.14 14.64 2.78
C LEU A 48 -3.65 14.96 2.60
N ARG A 49 -3.11 15.93 3.34
CA ARG A 49 -1.67 16.24 3.32
C ARG A 49 -0.85 15.04 3.81
N TYR A 50 -1.31 14.38 4.87
CA TYR A 50 -0.69 13.14 5.34
C TYR A 50 -0.69 12.07 4.24
N HIS A 51 -1.84 11.79 3.64
CA HIS A 51 -1.97 10.77 2.60
C HIS A 51 -1.11 11.06 1.36
N TRP A 52 -1.05 12.31 0.92
CA TRP A 52 -0.15 12.73 -0.15
C TRP A 52 1.32 12.48 0.19
N GLN A 53 1.74 12.82 1.41
CA GLN A 53 3.11 12.54 1.85
C GLN A 53 3.41 11.04 1.85
N ARG A 54 2.49 10.20 2.35
CA ARG A 54 2.66 8.74 2.35
C ARG A 54 2.74 8.16 0.94
N ILE A 55 1.95 8.67 -0.01
CA ILE A 55 2.04 8.30 -1.43
C ILE A 55 3.41 8.64 -2.00
N ILE A 56 3.90 9.87 -1.79
CA ILE A 56 5.20 10.29 -2.32
C ILE A 56 6.33 9.44 -1.73
N GLU A 57 6.30 9.18 -0.42
CA GLU A 57 7.27 8.32 0.25
C GLU A 57 7.23 6.87 -0.27
N PHE A 58 6.04 6.32 -0.43
CA PHE A 58 5.85 4.94 -0.91
C PHE A 58 6.25 4.78 -2.38
N LEU A 59 5.91 5.73 -3.24
CA LEU A 59 6.39 5.78 -4.62
C LEU A 59 7.91 5.87 -4.66
N LYS A 60 8.49 6.84 -3.93
CA LYS A 60 9.93 7.05 -3.91
C LYS A 60 10.69 5.81 -3.42
N LEU A 61 10.12 5.01 -2.52
CA LEU A 61 10.71 3.74 -2.06
C LEU A 61 11.08 2.81 -3.22
N HIS A 62 10.24 2.74 -4.26
CA HIS A 62 10.48 1.92 -5.46
C HIS A 62 11.71 2.35 -6.24
N TYR A 63 12.02 3.64 -6.21
CA TYR A 63 13.16 4.19 -6.92
C TYR A 63 14.42 4.20 -6.07
N ALA A 64 14.27 4.52 -4.78
CA ALA A 64 15.35 4.63 -3.81
C ALA A 64 16.06 3.29 -3.56
N THR A 65 15.34 2.17 -3.67
CA THR A 65 15.88 0.82 -3.41
C THR A 65 16.27 0.06 -4.68
N SER A 66 16.15 0.69 -5.85
CA SER A 66 16.49 0.07 -7.14
C SER A 66 17.99 -0.17 -7.27
N VAL A 67 18.39 -1.33 -7.81
CA VAL A 67 19.79 -1.70 -8.08
C VAL A 67 20.23 -1.42 -9.52
N ARG A 68 19.39 -0.74 -10.31
CA ARG A 68 19.66 -0.46 -11.73
C ARG A 68 20.69 0.67 -11.89
N ASP A 69 21.53 0.55 -12.92
CA ASP A 69 22.72 1.40 -13.07
C ASP A 69 22.56 2.58 -14.02
N GLN A 70 21.45 2.73 -14.73
CA GLN A 70 21.28 3.88 -15.63
C GLN A 70 21.22 5.20 -14.84
N PRO A 71 21.66 6.35 -15.41
CA PRO A 71 21.74 7.63 -14.70
C PRO A 71 20.46 8.04 -13.96
N TYR A 72 19.30 7.77 -14.55
CA TYR A 72 17.99 7.98 -13.93
C TYR A 72 17.84 7.27 -12.57
N TRP A 73 18.24 5.99 -12.49
CA TRP A 73 18.14 5.20 -11.27
C TRP A 73 19.21 5.60 -10.24
N GLN A 74 20.41 5.97 -10.70
CA GLN A 74 21.45 6.49 -9.82
C GLN A 74 21.02 7.81 -9.18
N ALA A 75 20.43 8.73 -9.96
CA ALA A 75 19.91 9.99 -9.45
C ALA A 75 18.83 9.78 -8.38
N HIS A 76 17.95 8.79 -8.56
CA HIS A 76 16.94 8.48 -7.55
C HIS A 76 17.49 7.85 -6.26
N ARG A 77 18.68 7.24 -6.30
CA ARG A 77 19.38 6.71 -5.13
C ARG A 77 20.10 7.79 -4.31
N ASP A 78 20.28 8.99 -4.85
CA ASP A 78 20.81 10.11 -4.07
C ASP A 78 19.84 10.46 -2.93
N ARG A 79 20.34 10.36 -1.69
CA ARG A 79 19.58 10.61 -0.47
C ARG A 79 19.09 12.06 -0.37
N SER A 80 19.73 13.00 -1.06
CA SER A 80 19.28 14.40 -1.14
C SER A 80 17.87 14.53 -1.76
N THR A 81 17.47 13.53 -2.56
CA THR A 81 16.18 13.49 -3.27
C THR A 81 15.08 12.76 -2.50
N TRP A 82 15.38 12.28 -1.28
CA TRP A 82 14.45 11.46 -0.50
C TRP A 82 13.62 12.35 0.42
N PRO A 83 12.30 12.13 0.53
CA PRO A 83 11.51 12.74 1.59
C PRO A 83 12.11 12.37 2.96
N PRO A 84 12.14 13.30 3.93
CA PRO A 84 12.77 13.06 5.24
C PRO A 84 12.25 11.78 5.93
N GLY A 85 10.93 11.57 5.91
CA GLY A 85 10.30 10.40 6.52
C GLY A 85 10.73 9.06 5.90
N LEU A 86 11.04 9.04 4.60
CA LEU A 86 11.54 7.83 3.92
C LEU A 86 12.98 7.52 4.35
N ALA A 87 13.84 8.54 4.49
CA ALA A 87 15.23 8.34 4.87
C ALA A 87 15.36 7.73 6.26
N ASP A 88 14.59 8.22 7.23
CA ASP A 88 14.56 7.71 8.60
C ASP A 88 14.02 6.27 8.65
N ARG A 89 12.94 6.00 7.91
CA ARG A 89 12.36 4.65 7.79
C ARG A 89 13.34 3.66 7.18
N LEU A 90 14.02 4.02 6.08
CA LEU A 90 15.00 3.14 5.46
C LEU A 90 16.19 2.86 6.39
N LEU A 91 16.60 3.84 7.22
CA LEU A 91 17.62 3.63 8.24
C LEU A 91 17.13 2.65 9.32
N LEU A 92 15.92 2.89 9.85
CA LEU A 92 15.29 2.03 10.85
C LEU A 92 15.10 0.60 10.33
N TRP A 93 14.66 0.45 9.08
CA TRP A 93 14.38 -0.85 8.49
C TRP A 93 15.63 -1.68 8.22
N GLN A 94 16.84 -1.11 8.36
CA GLN A 94 18.07 -1.90 8.40
C GLN A 94 18.17 -2.80 9.64
N GLN A 95 17.39 -2.53 10.69
CA GLN A 95 17.45 -3.24 11.97
C GLN A 95 16.14 -3.93 12.34
N GLN A 96 15.01 -3.48 11.78
CA GLN A 96 13.70 -4.06 12.02
C GLN A 96 12.84 -4.08 10.75
N THR A 97 11.74 -4.82 10.76
CA THR A 97 10.81 -4.86 9.62
C THR A 97 9.79 -3.73 9.72
N PRO A 98 9.24 -3.23 8.59
CA PRO A 98 8.10 -2.30 8.64
C PRO A 98 6.93 -2.93 9.42
N TRP A 99 6.34 -2.24 10.38
CA TRP A 99 5.26 -2.80 11.23
C TRP A 99 4.16 -1.78 11.57
N HIS A 100 3.38 -2.02 12.62
CA HIS A 100 2.21 -1.20 12.96
C HIS A 100 2.54 0.28 13.20
N ASP A 101 3.69 0.59 13.81
CA ASP A 101 4.10 1.98 14.05
C ASP A 101 4.42 2.74 12.76
N ASP A 102 4.70 2.04 11.66
CA ASP A 102 4.92 2.65 10.36
C ASP A 102 3.63 3.08 9.65
N ALA A 103 2.49 2.52 10.03
CA ALA A 103 1.18 2.75 9.44
C ALA A 103 0.12 2.87 10.57
N PRO A 104 0.21 3.91 11.43
CA PRO A 104 -0.54 3.97 12.68
C PRO A 104 -2.00 4.42 12.51
N ARG A 105 -2.39 4.98 11.36
CA ARG A 105 -3.78 5.42 11.14
C ARG A 105 -4.67 4.25 10.72
N LEU A 106 -5.95 4.33 11.07
CA LEU A 106 -6.93 3.33 10.63
C LEU A 106 -7.17 3.39 9.11
N ASP A 107 -6.98 4.57 8.52
CA ASP A 107 -7.30 4.89 7.14
C ASP A 107 -6.06 5.03 6.25
N GLU A 108 -4.96 4.36 6.61
CA GLU A 108 -3.74 4.32 5.80
C GLU A 108 -4.03 3.81 4.39
N LEU A 109 -3.51 4.53 3.40
CA LEU A 109 -3.59 4.08 2.00
C LEU A 109 -2.74 2.83 1.75
N PHE A 110 -1.61 2.73 2.46
CA PHE A 110 -0.69 1.60 2.34
C PHE A 110 -0.42 1.02 3.73
N PRO A 111 -0.90 -0.21 4.03
CA PRO A 111 -0.56 -0.89 5.27
C PRO A 111 0.93 -1.24 5.32
N SER A 112 1.44 -1.55 6.50
CA SER A 112 2.84 -1.97 6.71
C SER A 112 3.27 -3.13 5.81
N ALA A 113 2.35 -4.06 5.53
CA ALA A 113 2.56 -5.16 4.59
C ALA A 113 2.93 -4.69 3.17
N SER A 114 2.34 -3.59 2.67
CA SER A 114 2.68 -3.02 1.36
C SER A 114 4.15 -2.57 1.31
N TYR A 115 4.65 -1.95 2.38
CA TYR A 115 6.07 -1.60 2.50
C TYR A 115 6.95 -2.84 2.50
N GLN A 116 6.56 -3.89 3.23
CA GLN A 116 7.29 -5.16 3.24
C GLN A 116 7.38 -5.79 1.84
N TYR A 117 6.28 -5.82 1.08
CA TYR A 117 6.27 -6.38 -0.27
C TYR A 117 7.23 -5.65 -1.21
N VAL A 118 7.19 -4.32 -1.24
CA VAL A 118 8.09 -3.52 -2.08
C VAL A 118 9.54 -3.69 -1.61
N LEU A 119 9.80 -3.46 -0.33
CA LEU A 119 11.14 -3.48 0.25
C LEU A 119 11.83 -4.84 0.01
N TYR A 120 11.16 -5.93 0.36
CA TYR A 120 11.74 -7.27 0.20
C TYR A 120 11.73 -7.77 -1.24
N GLY A 121 10.73 -7.38 -2.04
CA GLY A 121 10.67 -7.66 -3.47
C GLY A 121 11.82 -7.00 -4.23
N MET A 122 12.27 -5.83 -3.78
CA MET A 122 13.42 -5.10 -4.34
C MET A 122 14.77 -5.54 -3.76
N GLY A 123 14.80 -6.62 -2.99
CA GLY A 123 16.04 -7.23 -2.50
C GLY A 123 16.62 -6.58 -1.25
N PHE A 124 15.96 -5.58 -0.65
CA PHE A 124 16.37 -5.05 0.64
C PHE A 124 16.24 -6.12 1.72
N ARG A 125 17.23 -6.23 2.61
CA ARG A 125 17.23 -7.20 3.72
C ARG A 125 17.68 -6.50 5.01
N PRO A 126 16.87 -6.53 6.07
CA PRO A 126 17.31 -6.08 7.38
C PRO A 126 18.53 -6.88 7.86
N ARG A 127 19.43 -6.23 8.59
CA ARG A 127 20.53 -6.92 9.28
C ARG A 127 19.93 -7.93 10.25
N GLN A 128 20.40 -9.17 10.18
CA GLN A 128 20.00 -10.20 11.12
C GLN A 128 20.58 -9.86 12.50
N VAL A 129 19.73 -9.78 13.51
CA VAL A 129 20.14 -9.56 14.91
C VAL A 129 19.62 -10.75 15.73
N GLY A 130 20.53 -11.54 16.32
CA GLY A 130 20.22 -12.58 17.32
C GLY A 130 19.43 -13.79 16.80
N GLY A 131 20.09 -14.71 16.09
CA GLY A 131 19.46 -15.88 15.46
C GLY A 131 19.32 -17.15 16.30
N ASP A 132 19.87 -17.21 17.51
CA ASP A 132 19.99 -18.47 18.29
C ASP A 132 19.32 -18.43 19.67
N SER A 133 18.58 -17.36 20.00
CA SER A 133 17.82 -17.31 21.26
C SER A 133 16.66 -18.33 21.25
N PRO A 134 16.36 -19.00 22.38
CA PRO A 134 15.18 -19.89 22.49
C PRO A 134 13.88 -19.22 22.05
N THR A 135 13.71 -17.92 22.34
CA THR A 135 12.56 -17.13 21.88
C THR A 135 12.50 -17.02 20.36
N TYR A 136 13.64 -16.80 19.71
CA TYR A 136 13.73 -16.74 18.26
C TYR A 136 13.42 -18.09 17.60
N LEU A 137 13.92 -19.19 18.17
CA LEU A 137 13.63 -20.55 17.68
C LEU A 137 12.13 -20.90 17.79
N ALA A 138 11.48 -20.51 18.89
CA ALA A 138 10.04 -20.70 19.06
C ALA A 138 9.24 -19.88 18.02
N LEU A 139 9.61 -18.61 17.80
CA LEU A 139 9.01 -17.76 16.76
C LEU A 139 9.21 -18.34 15.36
N ARG A 140 10.39 -18.89 15.07
CA ARG A 140 10.69 -19.54 13.78
C ARG A 140 9.80 -20.75 13.54
N SER A 141 9.60 -21.59 14.56
CA SER A 141 8.68 -22.75 14.44
C SER A 141 7.24 -22.32 14.17
N GLN A 142 6.75 -21.27 14.85
CA GLN A 142 5.42 -20.71 14.58
C GLN A 142 5.33 -20.15 13.16
N ALA A 143 6.37 -19.44 12.69
CA ALA A 143 6.43 -18.94 11.32
C ALA A 143 6.39 -20.08 10.29
N ASP A 144 7.12 -21.17 10.53
CA ASP A 144 7.12 -22.34 9.65
C ASP A 144 5.71 -22.97 9.52
N GLN A 145 4.94 -23.01 10.60
CA GLN A 145 3.55 -23.48 10.59
C GLN A 145 2.66 -22.55 9.75
N VAL A 146 2.78 -21.23 9.93
CA VAL A 146 2.04 -20.24 9.13
C VAL A 146 2.40 -20.37 7.65
N PHE A 147 3.70 -20.47 7.31
CA PHE A 147 4.13 -20.66 5.92
C PHE A 147 3.57 -21.94 5.32
N HIS A 148 3.56 -23.04 6.08
CA HIS A 148 2.97 -24.29 5.62
C HIS A 148 1.47 -24.14 5.36
N ALA A 149 0.72 -23.56 6.31
CA ALA A 149 -0.71 -23.32 6.16
C ALA A 149 -1.03 -22.42 4.95
N THR A 150 -0.27 -21.33 4.76
CA THR A 150 -0.41 -20.43 3.61
C THR A 150 -0.15 -21.14 2.29
N ARG A 151 0.92 -21.96 2.19
CA ARG A 151 1.20 -22.75 0.98
C ARG A 151 0.09 -23.74 0.66
N THR A 152 -0.40 -24.46 1.67
CA THR A 152 -1.49 -25.43 1.51
C THR A 152 -2.77 -24.73 1.03
N LYS A 153 -3.15 -23.61 1.67
CA LYS A 153 -4.32 -22.83 1.27
C LYS A 153 -4.16 -22.26 -0.15
N ALA A 154 -2.99 -21.73 -0.50
CA ALA A 154 -2.72 -21.21 -1.84
C ALA A 154 -2.86 -22.30 -2.91
N ALA A 155 -2.33 -23.50 -2.66
CA ALA A 155 -2.46 -24.65 -3.58
C ALA A 155 -3.90 -25.13 -3.73
N GLN A 156 -4.69 -25.11 -2.65
CA GLN A 156 -6.12 -25.44 -2.69
C GLN A 156 -6.91 -24.40 -3.51
N VAL A 157 -6.71 -23.12 -3.22
CA VAL A 157 -7.40 -22.02 -3.91
C VAL A 157 -7.03 -22.00 -5.40
N ALA A 158 -5.77 -22.23 -5.75
CA ALA A 158 -5.33 -22.26 -7.15
C ALA A 158 -5.99 -23.38 -7.97
N LYS A 159 -6.43 -24.49 -7.34
CA LYS A 159 -7.17 -25.56 -8.01
C LYS A 159 -8.66 -25.26 -8.18
N LEU A 160 -9.22 -24.38 -7.35
CA LEU A 160 -10.65 -24.10 -7.29
C LEU A 160 -11.04 -22.82 -8.05
N LEU A 161 -10.12 -21.87 -8.16
CA LEU A 161 -10.41 -20.61 -8.85
C LEU A 161 -10.32 -20.79 -10.37
N PRO A 162 -11.32 -20.27 -11.12
CA PRO A 162 -11.20 -20.17 -12.57
C PRO A 162 -10.09 -19.17 -12.94
N SER A 163 -9.60 -19.28 -14.17
CA SER A 163 -8.76 -18.22 -14.73
C SER A 163 -9.54 -16.90 -14.83
N ASN A 164 -8.81 -15.78 -14.86
CA ASN A 164 -9.41 -14.46 -15.04
C ASN A 164 -10.29 -14.40 -16.29
N ARG A 165 -9.89 -15.05 -17.39
CA ARG A 165 -10.65 -15.06 -18.66
C ARG A 165 -11.96 -15.82 -18.53
N GLU A 166 -11.94 -16.99 -17.90
CA GLU A 166 -13.15 -17.80 -17.68
C GLU A 166 -14.15 -17.06 -16.80
N LEU A 167 -13.67 -16.44 -15.71
CA LEU A 167 -14.51 -15.64 -14.82
C LEU A 167 -15.17 -14.46 -15.56
N LEU A 168 -14.37 -13.70 -16.32
CA LEU A 168 -14.88 -12.56 -17.10
C LEU A 168 -15.88 -13.01 -18.16
N GLY A 169 -15.64 -14.14 -18.82
CA GLY A 169 -16.58 -14.74 -19.78
C GLY A 169 -17.92 -15.09 -19.12
N ALA A 170 -17.89 -15.71 -17.94
CA ALA A 170 -19.09 -16.07 -17.20
C ALA A 170 -19.89 -14.84 -16.73
N ILE A 171 -19.22 -13.79 -16.27
CA ILE A 171 -19.86 -12.51 -15.90
C ILE A 171 -20.51 -11.87 -17.13
N GLY A 172 -19.79 -11.81 -18.26
CA GLY A 172 -20.31 -11.25 -19.50
C GLY A 172 -21.55 -12.00 -20.02
N ALA A 173 -21.53 -13.33 -20.00
CA ALA A 173 -22.67 -14.16 -20.41
C ALA A 173 -23.92 -13.93 -19.53
N ARG A 174 -23.74 -13.83 -18.21
CA ARG A 174 -24.85 -13.53 -17.27
C ARG A 174 -25.45 -12.14 -17.48
N ALA A 175 -24.62 -11.15 -17.79
CA ALA A 175 -25.10 -9.80 -18.08
C ALA A 175 -25.95 -9.75 -19.37
N GLN A 176 -25.67 -10.63 -20.35
CA GLN A 176 -26.42 -10.72 -21.60
C GLN A 176 -27.75 -11.47 -21.42
N THR A 177 -27.76 -12.58 -20.69
CA THR A 177 -29.00 -13.32 -20.41
C THR A 177 -29.96 -12.54 -19.50
N GLY A 178 -29.44 -11.74 -18.55
CA GLY A 178 -30.26 -10.84 -17.74
C GLY A 178 -30.90 -9.69 -18.53
N ARG A 179 -30.30 -9.28 -19.66
CA ARG A 179 -30.90 -8.30 -20.59
C ARG A 179 -31.93 -8.93 -21.53
N ALA A 180 -31.76 -10.20 -21.90
CA ALA A 180 -32.68 -10.90 -22.80
C ALA A 180 -34.00 -11.35 -22.13
N ASN A 181 -34.00 -11.50 -20.80
CA ASN A 181 -35.18 -11.90 -20.01
C ASN A 181 -35.88 -10.72 -19.30
N GLY A 182 -35.49 -9.48 -19.64
CA GLY A 182 -35.94 -8.24 -18.98
C GLY A 182 -36.87 -7.34 -19.80
N ASP A 183 -37.38 -7.85 -20.94
CA ASP A 183 -38.51 -7.28 -21.70
C ASP A 183 -39.79 -8.09 -21.41
#